data_AF-A0AAV3L1J2-F1
#
_entry.id   AF-A0AAV3L1J2-F1
#
_cell.length_a   1.000
_cell.length_b   1.000
_cell.length_c   1.000
_cell.angle_alpha   90.00
_cell.angle_beta   90.00
_cell.angle_gamma   90.00
#
_symmetry.space_group_name_H-M   'P 1'
#
loop_
_entity.id
_entity.type
_entity.pdbx_description
1 polymer ?
#
loop_
_entity_poly.entity_id
_entity_poly.type
_entity_poly.pdbx_seq_one_letter_code
_entity_poly.pdbx_strand_id
1 'polypeptide(L)' 'MIENHLVDKIHCLDQNTDTLELIESICSNTIVLDLRAVNDDYITHIILNKKMAQKLSESLKKWAEGGNNENN' A
#
# COMPACT_ATOMS: atom_id res chain seq x y z
N MET A 1 -16.29 18.18 -0.02
CA MET A 1 -14.89 17.75 -0.15
C MET A 1 -14.92 16.26 0.14
N ILE A 2 -14.50 15.40 -0.79
CA ILE A 2 -14.43 13.97 -0.49
C ILE A 2 -13.17 13.81 0.37
N GLU A 3 -13.34 13.37 1.62
CA GLU A 3 -12.24 13.18 2.56
C GLU A 3 -11.48 11.89 2.21
N ASN A 4 -10.17 11.89 2.48
CA ASN A 4 -9.37 10.67 2.39
C ASN A 4 -9.98 9.60 3.29
N HIS A 5 -10.15 8.41 2.75
CA HIS A 5 -10.74 7.29 3.47
C HIS A 5 -9.65 6.29 3.84
N LEU A 6 -9.38 6.11 5.14
CA LEU A 6 -8.50 5.04 5.62
C LEU A 6 -9.22 3.70 5.39
N VAL A 7 -8.66 2.88 4.50
CA VAL A 7 -9.18 1.57 4.13
C VAL A 7 -8.68 0.51 5.10
N ASP A 8 -7.39 0.53 5.40
CA ASP A 8 -6.76 -0.46 6.29
C ASP A 8 -5.51 0.12 6.97
N LYS A 9 -5.11 -0.47 8.09
CA LYS A 9 -3.92 -0.08 8.85
C LYS A 9 -3.28 -1.30 9.50
N ILE A 10 -2.02 -1.54 9.15
CA ILE A 10 -1.20 -2.60 9.72
C ILE A 10 -0.19 -1.97 10.66
N HIS A 11 -0.15 -2.44 11.90
CA HIS A 11 0.91 -2.11 12.85
C HIS A 11 2.07 -3.09 12.68
N CYS A 12 3.27 -2.57 12.50
CA CYS A 12 4.47 -3.41 12.53
C CYS A 12 4.66 -3.97 13.95
N LEU A 13 5.13 -5.20 14.03
CA LEU A 13 5.32 -5.91 15.30
C LEU A 13 6.61 -5.51 16.03
N ASP A 14 7.48 -4.74 15.40
CA ASP A 14 8.70 -4.23 16.03
C ASP A 14 8.40 -3.02 16.93
N GLN A 15 9.36 -2.66 17.79
CA GLN A 15 9.18 -1.69 18.86
C GLN A 15 9.09 -0.22 18.38
N ASN A 16 9.08 0.03 17.07
CA ASN A 16 9.22 1.37 16.49
C ASN A 16 7.90 2.09 16.23
N THR A 17 6.76 1.52 16.64
CA THR A 17 5.42 2.10 16.41
C THR A 17 5.09 2.37 14.94
N ASP A 18 5.76 1.65 14.03
CA ASP A 18 5.60 1.82 12.60
C ASP A 18 4.22 1.34 12.13
N THR A 19 3.65 2.09 11.18
CA THR A 19 2.37 1.73 10.60
C THR A 19 2.42 1.79 9.08
N LEU A 20 1.80 0.80 8.44
CA LEU A 20 1.46 0.83 7.03
C LEU A 20 -0.03 1.10 6.90
N GLU A 21 -0.37 2.28 6.39
CA GLU A 21 -1.74 2.75 6.17
C GLU A 21 -2.10 2.60 4.69
N LEU A 22 -3.29 2.09 4.41
CA LEU A 22 -3.89 2.02 3.09
C LEU A 22 -5.01 3.04 3.01
N ILE A 23 -4.86 4.05 2.16
CA ILE A 23 -5.77 5.19 2.10
C ILE A 23 -6.32 5.32 0.67
N GLU A 24 -7.64 5.44 0.54
CA GLU A 24 -8.25 5.88 -0.71
C GLU A 24 -8.26 7.41 -0.74
N SER A 25 -7.68 8.00 -1.79
CA SER A 25 -7.54 9.45 -1.93
C SER A 25 -7.89 9.92 -3.33
N ILE A 26 -8.06 11.23 -3.51
CA ILE A 26 -8.27 11.86 -4.81
C ILE A 26 -7.05 12.70 -5.18
N CYS A 27 -6.42 12.35 -6.30
CA CYS A 27 -5.36 13.16 -6.91
C CYS A 27 -5.82 13.61 -8.30
N SER A 28 -5.90 14.94 -8.52
CA SER A 28 -6.30 15.52 -9.81
C SER A 28 -7.61 14.92 -10.36
N ASN A 29 -8.65 14.87 -9.54
CA ASN A 29 -9.97 14.27 -9.85
C ASN A 29 -9.95 12.77 -10.19
N THR A 30 -8.87 12.06 -9.86
CA THR A 30 -8.76 10.61 -10.04
C THR A 30 -8.64 9.92 -8.68
N ILE A 31 -9.42 8.87 -8.47
CA ILE A 31 -9.31 8.01 -7.28
C ILE A 31 -7.99 7.22 -7.37
N VAL A 32 -7.20 7.31 -6.31
CA VAL A 32 -5.90 6.64 -6.16
C VAL A 32 -5.84 5.90 -4.82
N LEU A 33 -4.96 4.91 -4.77
CA LEU A 33 -4.61 4.18 -3.57
C LEU A 33 -3.28 4.72 -3.07
N ASP A 34 -3.25 5.26 -1.86
CA ASP A 34 -2.05 5.75 -1.18
C ASP A 34 -1.63 4.73 -0.12
N LEU A 35 -0.48 4.08 -0.37
CA LEU A 35 0.21 3.24 0.60
C LEU A 35 1.17 4.13 1.38
N ARG A 36 0.81 4.41 2.64
CA ARG A 36 1.56 5.32 3.50
C ARG A 36 2.27 4.54 4.59
N ALA A 37 3.59 4.52 4.55
CA ALA A 37 4.42 4.02 5.64
C ALA A 37 4.79 5.19 6.57
N VAL A 38 4.47 5.06 7.85
CA VAL A 38 4.79 6.03 8.89
C VAL A 38 5.74 5.37 9.89
N ASN A 39 6.89 5.99 10.09
CA ASN A 39 7.91 5.61 11.06
C ASN A 39 8.42 6.89 11.73
N ASP A 40 7.99 7.15 12.96
CA ASP A 40 8.26 8.39 13.71
C ASP A 40 8.13 9.67 12.83
N ASP A 41 9.26 10.31 12.51
CA ASP A 41 9.36 11.54 11.73
C ASP A 41 9.40 11.32 10.21
N TYR A 42 9.43 10.07 9.74
CA TYR A 42 9.50 9.69 8.34
C TYR A 42 8.16 9.18 7.83
N ILE A 43 7.67 9.81 6.78
CA ILE A 43 6.46 9.39 6.07
C ILE A 43 6.82 9.13 4.62
N THR A 44 6.61 7.90 4.16
CA THR A 44 6.77 7.51 2.76
C THR A 44 5.41 7.24 2.15
N HIS A 45 5.13 7.86 1.00
CA HIS A 45 3.90 7.68 0.24
C HIS A 45 4.19 6.95 -1.07
N ILE A 46 3.42 5.91 -1.37
CA ILE A 46 3.39 5.28 -2.69
C ILE A 46 1.97 5.42 -3.24
N ILE A 47 1.82 6.34 -4.18
CA ILE A 47 0.53 6.65 -4.80
C ILE A 47 0.36 5.80 -6.06
N LEU A 48 -0.67 4.97 -6.05
CA LEU A 48 -0.98 4.04 -7.14
C LEU A 48 -2.33 4.41 -7.76
N ASN A 49 -2.34 4.55 -9.07
CA ASN A 49 -3.61 4.51 -9.79
C ASN A 49 -4.19 3.08 -9.79
N LYS A 50 -5.48 2.97 -10.14
CA LYS A 50 -6.18 1.67 -10.19
C LYS A 50 -5.43 0.58 -10.96
N LYS A 51 -4.83 0.90 -12.11
CA LYS A 51 -4.11 -0.07 -12.94
C LYS A 51 -2.82 -0.55 -12.28
N MET A 52 -2.09 0.34 -11.61
CA MET A 52 -0.87 -0.02 -10.88
C MET A 52 -1.21 -0.82 -9.62
N ALA A 53 -2.27 -0.43 -8.88
CA ALA A 53 -2.75 -1.17 -7.71
C ALA A 53 -3.15 -2.61 -8.06
N GLN A 54 -3.82 -2.82 -9.19
CA GLN A 54 -4.17 -4.16 -9.69
C GLN A 54 -2.91 -5.00 -9.96
N LYS A 55 -1.93 -4.45 -10.69
CA LYS A 55 -0.66 -5.14 -10.97
C LYS A 55 0.09 -5.50 -9.69
N LEU A 56 0.18 -4.56 -8.74
CA LEU A 56 0.82 -4.81 -7.46
C LEU A 56 0.11 -5.93 -6.70
N SER A 57 -1.22 -5.93 -6.66
CA SER A 57 -2.00 -7.00 -6.02
C SER A 57 -1.72 -8.36 -6.64
N GLU A 58 -1.68 -8.47 -7.97
CA GLU A 58 -1.33 -9.71 -8.67
C GLU A 58 0.09 -10.18 -8.34
N SER A 59 1.07 -9.27 -8.32
CA SER A 59 2.45 -9.57 -7.96
C SER A 59 2.58 -10.05 -6.51
N LEU A 60 1.89 -9.40 -5.57
CA LEU A 60 1.91 -9.76 -4.15
C LEU A 60 1.23 -11.11 -3.90
N LYS A 61 0.11 -11.40 -4.58
CA LYS A 61 -0.54 -12.71 -4.52
C LYS A 61 0.39 -13.82 -4.98
N LYS A 62 1.04 -13.64 -6.14
CA LYS A 62 2.05 -14.58 -6.64
C LYS A 62 3.19 -14.78 -5.65
N TRP A 63 3.69 -13.70 -5.04
CA TRP A 63 4.74 -13.78 -4.04
C TRP A 63 4.29 -14.56 -2.79
N ALA A 64 3.11 -14.26 -2.26
CA ALA A 64 2.56 -14.93 -1.07
C ALA A 64 2.26 -16.42 -1.30
N GLU A 65 1.88 -16.80 -2.53
CA GLU A 65 1.68 -18.20 -2.94
C GLU A 65 3.00 -18.97 -3.13
N GLY A 66 4.14 -18.37 -2.76
CA GLY A 66 5.46 -18.99 -2.86
C GLY A 66 6.13 -18.78 -4.21
N GLY A 67 5.74 -17.73 -4.95
CA GLY A 67 6.41 -17.19 -6.12
C GLY A 67 7.04 -18.26 -7.00
N ASN A 68 6.23 -18.97 -7.80
CA ASN A 68 6.64 -20.05 -8.70
C ASN A 68 8.14 -20.07 -9.00
N ASN A 69 8.82 -21.10 -8.46
CA ASN A 69 9.96 -21.79 -9.05
C ASN A 69 10.45 -21.13 -10.35
N GLU A 70 11.36 -20.16 -10.24
CA GLU A 70 12.31 -19.92 -11.31
C GLU A 70 13.21 -21.16 -11.34
N ASN A 71 12.77 -22.13 -12.14
CA ASN A 71 13.39 -23.37 -12.58
C ASN A 71 14.80 -23.71 -12.06
N ASN A 72 14.92 -24.94 -11.55
CA ASN A 72 16.09 -25.77 -11.85
C ASN A 72 16.03 -26.22 -13.32
#